data_AF-A0A7S6S1X3-F1
#
_entry.id   AF-A0A7S6S1X3-F1
#
_cell.length_a   1.000
_cell.length_b   1.000
_cell.length_c   1.000
_cell.angle_alpha   90.00
_cell.angle_beta   90.00
_cell.angle_gamma   90.00
#
_symmetry.space_group_name_H-M   'P 1'
#
loop_
_entity.id
_entity.type
_entity.pdbx_description
1 polymer ?
#
loop_
_entity_poly.entity_id
_entity_poly.type
_entity_poly.pdbx_seq_one_letter_code
_entity_poly.pdbx_strand_id
1 'polypeptide(L)'
;MPISPRKSRLLRRASPLFAAAVAALTFSGCHTGSMRSIIPYLDLSEAPRASFLREAVLVTDWERLLPRSTVLGGRVILATATTPAEWEEMRATLSPIRLQPDLSTGSVLLIASCAGTPVSGEWPITTRSVRLVRGYALVTTEFVGGTYLSDNTVLAEILVVPGMIAPLIVEIGGERYFPPLEPGSRVASEEPPPPLLER
;
A
#
# COMPACT_ATOMS: atom_id res chain seq x y z
N MET A 1 -63.82 -13.23 -20.24
CA MET A 1 -63.68 -13.74 -21.64
C MET A 1 -64.53 -12.81 -22.51
N PRO A 2 -64.08 -12.26 -23.67
CA PRO A 2 -63.36 -12.95 -24.77
C PRO A 2 -62.02 -12.26 -25.20
N ILE A 3 -60.96 -13.00 -25.57
CA ILE A 3 -60.52 -13.47 -26.91
C ILE A 3 -59.89 -12.39 -27.83
N SER A 4 -58.53 -12.36 -27.85
CA SER A 4 -57.56 -12.33 -28.98
C SER A 4 -58.10 -12.07 -30.41
N PRO A 5 -57.40 -11.41 -31.40
CA PRO A 5 -56.00 -11.64 -31.82
C PRO A 5 -55.30 -10.33 -32.32
N ARG A 6 -54.08 -10.24 -32.90
CA ARG A 6 -53.46 -11.04 -33.98
C ARG A 6 -51.99 -10.62 -34.19
N LYS A 7 -51.20 -11.63 -34.54
CA LYS A 7 -49.78 -11.67 -34.93
C LYS A 7 -49.43 -10.73 -36.08
N SER A 8 -48.23 -10.13 -36.01
CA SER A 8 -47.41 -9.81 -37.19
C SER A 8 -45.97 -10.22 -36.92
N ARG A 9 -45.61 -11.38 -37.47
CA ARG A 9 -44.22 -11.85 -37.60
C ARG A 9 -43.56 -11.04 -38.70
N LEU A 10 -42.37 -10.48 -38.45
CA LEU A 10 -41.36 -10.32 -39.50
C LEU A 10 -40.00 -10.71 -38.93
N LEU A 11 -39.71 -12.00 -39.08
CA LEU A 11 -38.38 -12.58 -39.08
C LEU A 11 -37.54 -11.86 -40.14
N ARG A 12 -36.64 -10.95 -39.72
CA ARG A 12 -35.49 -10.59 -40.55
C ARG A 12 -34.38 -11.60 -40.29
N ARG A 13 -34.39 -12.65 -41.13
CA ARG A 13 -33.20 -13.43 -41.45
C ARG A 13 -32.21 -12.47 -42.12
N ALA A 14 -31.16 -12.08 -41.39
CA ALA A 14 -29.96 -11.53 -42.01
C ALA A 14 -28.94 -12.67 -42.11
N SER A 15 -28.51 -12.89 -43.35
CA SER A 15 -27.75 -14.02 -43.84
C SER A 15 -26.37 -14.18 -43.17
N PRO A 16 -25.91 -15.43 -42.96
CA PRO A 16 -24.61 -15.72 -42.37
C PRO A 16 -23.57 -15.95 -43.47
N LEU A 17 -23.02 -14.90 -44.10
CA LEU A 17 -21.88 -15.05 -45.03
C LEU A 17 -21.07 -13.75 -45.09
N PHE A 18 -20.20 -13.52 -44.10
CA PHE A 18 -18.94 -12.79 -44.29
C PHE A 18 -17.91 -13.37 -43.31
N ALA A 19 -17.45 -14.57 -43.65
CA ALA A 19 -16.16 -15.08 -43.24
C ALA A 19 -15.12 -14.42 -44.16
N ALA A 20 -14.37 -13.44 -43.66
CA ALA A 20 -13.10 -13.02 -44.23
C ALA A 20 -12.34 -12.11 -43.25
N ALA A 21 -11.35 -12.72 -42.58
CA ALA A 21 -10.06 -12.11 -42.27
C ALA A 21 -10.05 -10.70 -41.65
N VAL A 22 -10.24 -10.63 -40.33
CA VAL A 22 -9.35 -9.76 -39.55
C VAL A 22 -8.36 -10.69 -38.88
N ALA A 23 -7.21 -10.78 -39.52
CA ALA A 23 -6.05 -11.51 -39.06
C ALA A 23 -5.84 -11.27 -37.58
N ALA A 24 -5.59 -12.36 -36.88
CA ALA A 24 -5.06 -12.41 -35.54
C ALA A 24 -3.90 -11.40 -35.38
N LEU A 25 -4.22 -10.18 -34.94
CA LEU A 25 -3.32 -9.37 -34.13
C LEU A 25 -3.31 -10.01 -32.74
N THR A 26 -2.82 -11.25 -32.68
CA THR A 26 -2.17 -11.74 -31.49
C THR A 26 -0.94 -10.86 -31.34
N PHE A 27 -1.13 -9.72 -30.69
CA PHE A 27 -0.08 -9.08 -29.93
C PHE A 27 0.41 -10.17 -28.95
N SER A 28 1.36 -10.98 -29.42
CA SER A 28 2.47 -11.41 -28.58
C SER A 28 3.16 -10.13 -28.14
N GLY A 29 2.51 -9.42 -27.21
CA GLY A 29 3.22 -8.54 -26.31
C GLY A 29 4.17 -9.48 -25.60
N CYS A 30 5.39 -9.58 -26.12
CA CYS A 30 6.52 -10.03 -25.36
C CYS A 30 6.38 -9.31 -24.03
N HIS A 31 5.97 -10.06 -23.00
CA HIS A 31 6.25 -9.69 -21.64
C HIS A 31 7.76 -9.57 -21.64
N THR A 32 8.25 -8.36 -21.90
CA THR A 32 9.54 -7.91 -21.47
C THR A 32 9.44 -8.09 -19.97
N GLY A 33 9.81 -9.29 -19.51
CA GLY A 33 9.89 -9.60 -18.11
C GLY A 33 10.77 -8.51 -17.57
N SER A 34 10.16 -7.58 -16.83
CA SER A 34 10.82 -6.43 -16.26
C SER A 34 11.99 -7.02 -15.49
N MET A 35 13.18 -6.85 -16.06
CA MET A 35 14.40 -7.37 -15.48
C MET A 35 14.46 -6.65 -14.14
N ARG A 36 14.21 -7.37 -13.04
CA ARG A 36 14.21 -6.79 -11.70
C ARG A 36 15.56 -6.10 -11.53
N SER A 37 15.56 -4.78 -11.62
CA SER A 37 16.78 -3.98 -11.47
C SER A 37 17.26 -4.19 -10.04
N ILE A 38 18.43 -4.80 -9.88
CA ILE A 38 19.10 -4.83 -8.58
C ILE A 38 19.49 -3.38 -8.27
N ILE A 39 18.98 -2.84 -7.16
CA ILE A 39 19.37 -1.52 -6.66
C ILE A 39 20.25 -1.76 -5.44
N PRO A 40 21.56 -1.50 -5.53
CA PRO A 40 22.45 -1.58 -4.39
C PRO A 40 21.98 -0.67 -3.25
N TYR A 41 22.14 -1.12 -2.00
CA TYR A 41 21.86 -0.30 -0.83
C TYR A 41 22.61 1.04 -0.88
N LEU A 42 23.89 1.01 -1.28
CA LEU A 42 24.73 2.19 -1.34
C LEU A 42 24.10 3.27 -2.22
N ASP A 43 23.70 2.92 -3.44
CA ASP A 43 23.01 3.80 -4.38
C ASP A 43 21.76 4.43 -3.75
N LEU A 44 20.97 3.63 -3.02
CA LEU A 44 19.74 4.10 -2.37
C LEU A 44 20.03 5.01 -1.17
N SER A 45 21.08 4.73 -0.40
CA SER A 45 21.49 5.49 0.78
C SER A 45 22.12 6.85 0.43
N GLU A 46 22.78 6.94 -0.73
CA GLU A 46 23.40 8.16 -1.24
C GLU A 46 22.46 8.98 -2.13
N ALA A 47 21.34 8.39 -2.55
CA ALA A 47 20.38 9.03 -3.45
C ALA A 47 19.83 10.36 -2.93
N PRO A 48 19.42 11.27 -3.83
CA PRO A 48 18.82 12.53 -3.43
C PRO A 48 17.63 12.34 -2.49
N ARG A 49 17.49 13.24 -1.50
CA ARG A 49 16.30 13.29 -0.65
C ARG A 49 15.11 13.73 -1.50
N ALA A 50 14.04 12.96 -1.44
CA ALA A 50 12.77 13.31 -2.04
C ALA A 50 11.97 14.23 -1.11
N SER A 51 11.20 15.14 -1.69
CA SER A 51 10.15 15.86 -0.98
C SER A 51 9.01 14.90 -0.66
N PHE A 52 8.39 15.08 0.50
CA PHE A 52 7.17 14.35 0.87
C PHE A 52 6.28 15.23 1.75
N LEU A 53 4.98 14.98 1.70
CA LEU A 53 4.04 15.51 2.67
C LEU A 53 3.81 14.47 3.77
N ARG A 54 3.48 14.93 4.98
CA ARG A 54 3.19 14.03 6.10
C ARG A 54 2.03 14.51 6.95
N GLU A 55 1.32 13.57 7.56
CA GLU A 55 0.26 13.83 8.54
C GLU A 55 0.25 12.74 9.61
N ALA A 56 0.22 13.15 10.88
CA ALA A 56 0.03 12.25 12.01
C ALA A 56 -1.46 11.90 12.13
N VAL A 57 -1.78 10.63 12.30
CA VAL A 57 -3.16 10.12 12.25
C VAL A 57 -3.37 8.98 13.24
N LEU A 58 -4.59 8.87 13.78
CA LEU A 58 -5.03 7.69 14.52
C LEU A 58 -5.58 6.64 13.54
N VAL A 59 -5.19 5.38 13.70
CA VAL A 59 -5.82 4.26 13.00
C VAL A 59 -7.04 3.82 13.81
N THR A 60 -8.23 3.97 13.25
CA THR A 60 -9.51 3.68 13.90
C THR A 60 -9.97 2.24 13.69
N ASP A 61 -9.49 1.55 12.66
CA ASP A 61 -9.82 0.15 12.35
C ASP A 61 -8.58 -0.60 11.85
N TRP A 62 -7.69 -0.96 12.78
CA TRP A 62 -6.41 -1.60 12.45
C TRP A 62 -6.58 -3.02 11.89
N GLU A 63 -7.65 -3.74 12.27
CA GLU A 63 -7.94 -5.09 11.78
C GLU A 63 -8.20 -5.10 10.28
N ARG A 64 -8.90 -4.08 9.77
CA ARG A 64 -9.10 -3.91 8.32
C ARG A 64 -7.83 -3.52 7.57
N LEU A 65 -6.89 -2.87 8.25
CA LEU A 65 -5.60 -2.49 7.67
C LEU A 65 -4.65 -3.69 7.54
N LEU A 66 -4.75 -4.67 8.46
CA LEU A 66 -3.83 -5.81 8.55
C LEU A 66 -3.60 -6.57 7.24
N PRO A 67 -4.63 -6.96 6.46
CA PRO A 67 -4.45 -7.78 5.26
C PRO A 67 -3.57 -7.12 4.19
N ARG A 68 -3.42 -5.78 4.24
CA ARG A 68 -2.62 -4.98 3.30
C ARG A 68 -1.35 -4.44 3.92
N SER A 69 -1.10 -4.79 5.18
CA SER A 69 0.06 -4.33 5.92
C SER A 69 1.17 -5.38 5.94
N THR A 70 2.41 -4.89 6.00
CA THR A 70 3.59 -5.69 6.32
C THR A 70 4.00 -5.37 7.74
N VAL A 71 4.12 -6.39 8.58
CA VAL A 71 4.70 -6.25 9.92
C VAL A 71 6.21 -6.08 9.74
N LEU A 72 6.75 -4.93 10.11
CA LEU A 72 8.19 -4.68 10.05
C LEU A 72 8.90 -5.19 11.30
N GLY A 73 8.24 -5.14 12.46
CA GLY A 73 8.76 -5.71 13.71
C GLY A 73 7.63 -5.88 14.73
N GLY A 74 7.96 -6.20 15.98
CA GLY A 74 6.97 -6.60 16.99
C GLY A 74 5.85 -5.58 17.27
N ARG A 75 6.02 -4.31 16.88
CA ARG A 75 5.04 -3.23 17.11
C ARG A 75 4.89 -2.24 15.96
N VAL A 76 5.50 -2.49 14.81
CA VAL A 76 5.44 -1.55 13.68
C VAL A 76 4.90 -2.25 12.44
N ILE A 77 3.91 -1.61 11.82
CA ILE A 77 3.32 -2.06 10.57
C ILE A 77 3.49 -0.99 9.49
N LEU A 78 3.58 -1.46 8.25
CA LEU A 78 3.71 -0.67 7.05
C LEU A 78 2.57 -0.98 6.10
N ALA A 79 1.89 0.02 5.55
CA ALA A 79 0.95 -0.16 4.46
C ALA A 79 1.26 0.82 3.33
N THR A 80 1.03 0.40 2.09
CA THR A 80 1.25 1.22 0.89
C THR A 80 -0.02 1.31 0.07
N ALA A 81 -0.30 2.50 -0.47
CA ALA A 81 -1.34 2.68 -1.48
C ALA A 81 -0.72 3.32 -2.73
N THR A 82 -0.88 2.63 -3.85
CA THR A 82 -0.40 3.02 -5.18
C THR A 82 -1.56 3.33 -6.14
N THR A 83 -2.79 2.93 -5.77
CA THR A 83 -4.00 3.19 -6.55
C THR A 83 -5.05 3.96 -5.75
N PRO A 84 -5.97 4.69 -6.40
CA PRO A 84 -7.06 5.39 -5.70
C PRO A 84 -7.94 4.46 -4.86
N ALA A 85 -8.18 3.22 -5.31
CA ALA A 85 -8.96 2.25 -4.55
C ALA A 85 -8.22 1.80 -3.27
N GLU A 86 -6.93 1.51 -3.37
CA GLU A 86 -6.10 1.20 -2.21
C GLU A 86 -6.07 2.36 -1.20
N TRP A 87 -6.00 3.59 -1.70
CA TRP A 87 -6.01 4.77 -0.86
C TRP A 87 -7.33 4.96 -0.13
N GLU A 88 -8.47 4.86 -0.82
CA GLU A 88 -9.78 4.99 -0.16
C GLU A 88 -10.01 3.89 0.87
N GLU A 89 -9.58 2.66 0.59
CA GLU A 89 -9.63 1.58 1.58
C GLU A 89 -8.73 1.84 2.79
N MET A 90 -7.48 2.29 2.56
CA MET A 90 -6.58 2.68 3.65
C MET A 90 -7.20 3.82 4.46
N ARG A 91 -7.67 4.87 3.82
CA ARG A 91 -8.29 6.06 4.44
C ARG A 91 -9.51 5.71 5.29
N ALA A 92 -10.29 4.70 4.90
CA ALA A 92 -11.43 4.22 5.67
C ALA A 92 -11.06 3.62 7.04
N THR A 93 -9.78 3.28 7.25
CA THR A 93 -9.25 2.76 8.53
C THR A 93 -8.69 3.86 9.44
N LEU A 94 -8.75 5.12 9.03
CA LEU A 94 -8.06 6.24 9.68
C LEU A 94 -9.05 7.27 10.22
N SER A 95 -8.64 7.99 11.26
CA SER A 95 -9.30 9.23 11.66
C SER A 95 -9.29 10.25 10.50
N PRO A 96 -10.22 11.22 10.47
CA PRO A 96 -10.28 12.19 9.38
C PRO A 96 -8.95 12.90 9.13
N ILE A 97 -8.46 12.81 7.88
CA ILE A 97 -7.20 13.40 7.41
C ILE A 97 -7.44 14.50 6.38
N ARG A 98 -6.46 15.41 6.25
CA ARG A 98 -6.50 16.52 5.29
C ARG A 98 -5.75 16.22 4.00
N LEU A 99 -4.75 15.33 4.05
CA LEU A 99 -3.97 14.95 2.87
C LEU A 99 -4.86 14.37 1.76
N GLN A 100 -4.66 14.88 0.56
CA GLN A 100 -5.27 14.39 -0.69
C GLN A 100 -4.13 14.08 -1.67
N PRO A 101 -3.66 12.83 -1.74
CA PRO A 101 -2.52 12.45 -2.58
C PRO A 101 -2.89 12.44 -4.06
N ASP A 102 -1.99 12.91 -4.91
CA ASP A 102 -2.03 12.64 -6.35
C ASP A 102 -1.28 11.34 -6.64
N LEU A 103 -2.01 10.23 -6.70
CA LEU A 103 -1.47 8.89 -6.93
C LEU A 103 -1.05 8.64 -8.39
N SER A 104 -1.28 9.59 -9.30
CA SER A 104 -0.75 9.50 -10.66
C SER A 104 0.74 9.80 -10.72
N THR A 105 1.27 10.50 -9.72
CA THR A 105 2.66 10.95 -9.67
C THR A 105 3.48 10.30 -8.57
N GLY A 106 2.89 9.49 -7.69
CA GLY A 106 3.59 8.85 -6.58
C GLY A 106 2.72 7.90 -5.78
N SER A 107 3.14 7.60 -4.56
CA SER A 107 2.46 6.64 -3.69
C SER A 107 2.31 7.16 -2.27
N VAL A 108 1.38 6.56 -1.53
CA VAL A 108 1.19 6.80 -0.10
C VAL A 108 1.84 5.69 0.71
N LEU A 109 2.52 6.08 1.77
CA LEU A 109 3.03 5.18 2.81
C LEU A 109 2.32 5.47 4.12
N LEU A 110 1.92 4.44 4.84
CA LEU A 110 1.47 4.52 6.22
C LEU A 110 2.41 3.69 7.08
N ILE A 111 3.03 4.33 8.08
CA ILE A 111 3.87 3.66 9.08
C ILE A 111 3.16 3.80 10.42
N ALA A 112 2.74 2.70 11.03
CA ALA A 112 1.98 2.73 12.28
C ALA A 112 2.65 1.97 13.41
N SER A 113 2.50 2.51 14.62
CA SER A 113 2.90 1.94 15.90
C SER A 113 1.69 1.28 16.54
N CYS A 114 1.82 0.00 16.84
CA CYS A 114 0.89 -0.77 17.65
C CYS A 114 1.34 -0.81 19.13
N ALA A 115 2.21 0.11 19.55
CA ALA A 115 2.70 0.14 20.94
C ALA A 115 1.66 0.66 21.95
N GLY A 116 0.57 1.27 21.49
CA GLY A 116 -0.43 1.93 22.32
C GLY A 116 -0.19 3.42 22.50
N THR A 117 -0.87 4.03 23.48
CA THR A 117 -0.72 5.47 23.77
C THR A 117 0.58 5.75 24.56
N PRO A 118 1.44 6.66 24.10
CA PRO A 118 2.65 7.04 24.82
C PRO A 118 2.32 7.82 26.09
N VAL A 119 2.90 7.43 27.23
CA VAL A 119 2.68 8.11 28.53
C VAL A 119 3.26 9.54 28.52
N SER A 120 4.31 9.79 27.74
CA SER A 120 4.88 11.12 27.55
C SER A 120 3.98 12.07 26.73
N GLY A 121 3.00 11.53 26.01
CA GLY A 121 2.18 12.28 25.05
C GLY A 121 2.88 12.63 23.73
N GLU A 122 4.14 12.23 23.55
CA GLU A 122 4.88 12.46 22.31
C GLU A 122 4.46 11.49 21.20
N TRP A 123 4.43 11.95 19.95
CA TRP A 123 4.08 11.09 18.83
C TRP A 123 5.16 10.01 18.60
N PRO A 124 4.80 8.72 18.49
CA PRO A 124 5.77 7.63 18.63
C PRO A 124 6.60 7.36 17.37
N ILE A 125 6.16 7.83 16.20
CA ILE A 125 6.79 7.55 14.91
C ILE A 125 7.05 8.86 14.19
N THR A 126 8.28 9.10 13.75
CA THR A 126 8.57 10.28 12.93
C THR A 126 9.50 9.91 11.79
N THR A 127 9.04 10.14 10.56
CA THR A 127 9.82 9.97 9.35
C THR A 127 10.80 11.12 9.21
N ARG A 128 12.08 10.78 9.11
CA ARG A 128 13.20 11.73 9.00
C ARG A 128 13.56 12.04 7.56
N SER A 129 13.57 11.03 6.70
CA SER A 129 13.90 11.21 5.29
C SER A 129 13.33 10.13 4.40
N VAL A 130 13.09 10.51 3.15
CA VAL A 130 12.85 9.58 2.05
C VAL A 130 13.89 9.86 0.97
N ARG A 131 14.57 8.84 0.48
CA ARG A 131 15.52 8.91 -0.64
C ARG A 131 15.01 8.02 -1.77
N LEU A 132 15.06 8.51 -3.01
CA LEU A 132 14.49 7.82 -4.17
C LEU A 132 15.53 7.52 -5.24
N VAL A 133 15.52 6.28 -5.73
CA VAL A 133 16.25 5.85 -6.93
C VAL A 133 15.30 5.10 -7.83
N ARG A 134 15.06 5.61 -9.05
CA ARG A 134 14.19 4.98 -10.05
C ARG A 134 12.79 4.64 -9.50
N GLY A 135 12.28 5.50 -8.61
CA GLY A 135 11.01 5.34 -7.92
C GLY A 135 11.00 4.41 -6.72
N TYR A 136 12.10 3.72 -6.42
CA TYR A 136 12.22 2.93 -5.20
C TYR A 136 12.75 3.76 -4.05
N ALA A 137 12.21 3.52 -2.85
CA ALA A 137 12.51 4.34 -1.68
C ALA A 137 13.33 3.63 -0.60
N LEU A 138 14.30 4.37 -0.05
CA LEU A 138 14.77 4.20 1.32
C LEU A 138 14.02 5.20 2.20
N VAL A 139 13.27 4.69 3.17
CA VAL A 139 12.51 5.49 4.13
C VAL A 139 13.19 5.35 5.49
N THR A 140 13.62 6.45 6.07
CA THR A 140 14.24 6.47 7.40
C THR A 140 13.26 7.08 8.38
N THR A 141 12.93 6.30 9.40
CA THR A 141 11.94 6.61 10.43
C THR A 141 12.56 6.42 11.80
N GLU A 142 12.14 7.22 12.76
CA GLU A 142 12.47 7.04 14.16
C GLU A 142 11.25 6.56 14.92
N PHE A 143 11.50 5.64 15.85
CA PHE A 143 10.53 5.25 16.86
C PHE A 143 10.97 5.85 18.19
N VAL A 144 10.11 6.66 18.80
CA VAL A 144 10.37 7.27 20.10
C VAL A 144 10.18 6.20 21.17
N GLY A 145 11.27 5.72 21.75
CA GLY A 145 11.22 4.77 22.87
C GLY A 145 10.54 5.39 24.10
N GLY A 146 10.03 4.55 25.01
CA GLY A 146 9.41 5.02 26.24
C GLY A 146 8.38 4.04 26.82
N THR A 147 7.58 4.54 27.75
CA THR A 147 6.47 3.81 28.34
C THR A 147 5.19 4.07 27.55
N TYR A 148 4.49 2.99 27.22
CA TYR A 148 3.23 3.00 26.48
C TYR A 148 2.15 2.29 27.28
N LEU A 149 0.92 2.76 27.15
CA LEU A 149 -0.27 2.09 27.66
C LEU A 149 -0.69 0.99 26.69
N SER A 150 -0.98 -0.21 27.18
CA SER A 150 -1.50 -1.32 26.35
C SER A 150 -2.99 -1.16 26.05
N ASP A 151 -3.39 -0.04 25.48
CA ASP A 151 -4.79 0.38 25.27
C ASP A 151 -5.32 0.09 23.85
N ASN A 152 -4.58 -0.71 23.07
CA ASN A 152 -4.86 -1.00 21.66
C ASN A 152 -4.87 0.22 20.72
N THR A 153 -4.38 1.37 21.18
CA THR A 153 -4.26 2.56 20.34
C THR A 153 -3.17 2.34 19.29
N VAL A 154 -3.50 2.60 18.02
CA VAL A 154 -2.57 2.50 16.89
C VAL A 154 -2.35 3.89 16.30
N LEU A 155 -1.13 4.40 16.44
CA LEU A 155 -0.74 5.76 15.99
C LEU A 155 0.11 5.66 14.73
N ALA A 156 -0.21 6.43 13.70
CA ALA A 156 0.44 6.32 12.40
C ALA A 156 0.90 7.65 11.81
N GLU A 157 1.93 7.60 10.97
CA GLU A 157 2.29 8.70 10.09
C GLU A 157 1.98 8.30 8.65
N ILE A 158 1.21 9.14 7.96
CA ILE A 158 0.98 9.03 6.52
C ILE A 158 2.02 9.88 5.81
N LEU A 159 2.63 9.34 4.77
CA LEU A 159 3.52 10.04 3.86
C LEU A 159 2.94 10.02 2.44
N VAL A 160 2.91 11.16 1.78
CA VAL A 160 2.67 11.25 0.33
C VAL A 160 4.01 11.55 -0.34
N VAL A 161 4.50 10.61 -1.14
CA VAL A 161 5.83 10.69 -1.74
C VAL A 161 5.72 10.72 -3.26
N PRO A 162 5.83 11.91 -3.90
CA PRO A 162 5.92 12.02 -5.34
C PRO A 162 7.12 11.23 -5.88
N GLY A 163 6.90 10.55 -7.01
CA GLY A 163 7.87 9.71 -7.70
C GLY A 163 8.06 8.32 -7.10
N MET A 164 7.50 8.03 -5.92
CA MET A 164 7.64 6.71 -5.29
C MET A 164 6.71 5.68 -5.93
N ILE A 165 7.30 4.53 -6.29
CA ILE A 165 6.63 3.32 -6.75
C ILE A 165 6.47 2.35 -5.58
N ALA A 166 7.56 2.10 -4.82
CA ALA A 166 7.54 1.20 -3.67
C ALA A 166 8.67 1.49 -2.68
N PRO A 167 8.47 1.26 -1.37
CA PRO A 167 9.55 1.22 -0.40
C PRO A 167 10.35 -0.09 -0.55
N LEU A 168 11.66 0.02 -0.81
CA LEU A 168 12.56 -1.15 -0.77
C LEU A 168 13.09 -1.39 0.64
N ILE A 169 13.38 -0.31 1.36
CA ILE A 169 13.99 -0.37 2.67
C ILE A 169 13.29 0.63 3.56
N VAL A 170 12.86 0.17 4.73
CA VAL A 170 12.41 1.04 5.82
C VAL A 170 13.39 0.86 6.97
N GLU A 171 14.07 1.93 7.34
CA GLU A 171 14.97 1.95 8.49
C GLU A 171 14.24 2.54 9.69
N ILE A 172 14.19 1.81 10.82
CA ILE A 172 13.56 2.28 12.06
C ILE A 172 14.56 2.13 13.20
N GLY A 173 14.98 3.24 13.80
CA GLY A 173 15.91 3.22 14.94
C GLY A 173 17.25 2.55 14.63
N GLY A 174 17.68 2.54 13.35
CA GLY A 174 18.91 1.90 12.88
C GLY A 174 18.76 0.45 12.42
N GLU A 175 17.60 -0.17 12.63
CA GLU A 175 17.28 -1.49 12.06
C GLU A 175 16.71 -1.34 10.65
N ARG A 176 17.02 -2.29 9.76
CA ARG A 176 16.56 -2.28 8.36
C ARG A 176 15.50 -3.36 8.13
N TYR A 177 14.40 -2.96 7.54
CA TYR A 177 13.34 -3.85 7.10
C TYR A 177 13.17 -3.79 5.60
N PHE A 178 12.82 -4.93 4.99
CA PHE A 178 12.68 -5.10 3.54
C PHE A 178 11.24 -5.49 3.22
N PRO A 179 10.35 -4.52 3.00
CA PRO A 179 8.95 -4.81 2.68
C PRO A 179 8.84 -5.64 1.39
N PRO A 180 7.84 -6.54 1.30
CA PRO A 180 7.54 -7.20 0.04
C PRO A 180 7.15 -6.15 -1.00
N LEU A 181 7.65 -6.32 -2.23
CA LEU A 181 7.33 -5.45 -3.37
C LEU A 181 5.87 -5.57 -3.84
N GLU A 182 5.20 -6.67 -3.46
CA GLU A 182 3.78 -6.88 -3.74
C GLU A 182 2.98 -6.75 -2.44
N PRO A 183 2.02 -5.81 -2.36
CA PRO A 183 1.14 -5.67 -1.20
C PRO A 183 0.40 -6.99 -0.93
N GLY A 184 0.50 -7.50 0.30
CA GLY A 184 -0.17 -8.75 0.70
C GLY A 184 0.59 -10.04 0.37
N SER A 185 1.76 -9.96 -0.28
CA SER A 185 2.70 -11.08 -0.32
C SER A 185 3.28 -11.23 1.08
N ARG A 186 2.64 -12.06 1.91
CA ARG A 186 3.16 -12.42 3.24
C ARG A 186 4.56 -12.99 3.04
N VAL A 187 5.59 -12.22 3.40
CA VAL A 187 6.88 -12.81 3.71
C VAL A 187 6.59 -13.73 4.87
N ALA A 188 6.72 -15.03 4.63
CA ALA A 188 6.69 -16.04 5.68
C ALA A 188 7.93 -15.80 6.57
N SER A 189 7.88 -14.78 7.41
CA SER A 189 8.66 -14.78 8.63
C SER A 189 8.02 -15.87 9.49
N GLU A 190 8.60 -17.05 9.40
CA GLU A 190 8.15 -18.32 9.95
C GLU A 190 8.21 -18.39 11.49
N GLU A 191 8.13 -17.24 12.17
CA GLU A 191 8.07 -17.20 13.62
C GLU A 191 6.78 -16.47 14.04
N PRO A 192 5.75 -17.22 14.47
CA PRO A 192 4.53 -16.59 14.98
C PRO A 192 4.91 -15.68 16.17
N PRO A 193 4.27 -14.51 16.30
CA PRO A 193 4.49 -13.65 17.46
C PRO A 193 4.27 -14.49 18.74
N PRO A 194 5.12 -14.34 19.77
CA PRO A 194 4.94 -15.06 21.01
C PRO A 194 3.52 -14.80 21.53
N PRO A 195 2.82 -15.83 22.03
CA PRO A 195 1.45 -15.67 22.50
C PRO A 195 1.41 -14.53 23.51
N LEU A 196 0.49 -13.58 23.29
CA LEU A 196 0.19 -12.56 24.28
C LEU A 196 -0.19 -13.30 25.56
N LEU A 197 0.65 -13.14 26.59
CA LEU A 197 0.35 -13.65 27.92
C LEU A 197 -0.89 -12.90 28.40
N GLU A 198 -2.06 -13.54 28.29
CA GLU A 198 -3.26 -13.13 29.01
C GLU A 198 -2.89 -13.08 30.50
N ARG A 199 -2.93 -11.89 31.09
CA ARG A 199 -2.79 -11.66 32.53
C ARG A 199 -4.07 -11.06 33.07
#